data_AF-A0A960XSR6-F1
#
_entry.id   AF-A0A960XSR6-F1
#
_cell.length_a   1.000
_cell.length_b   1.000
_cell.length_c   1.000
_cell.angle_alpha   90.00
_cell.angle_beta   90.00
_cell.angle_gamma   90.00
#
_symmetry.space_group_name_H-M   'P 1'
#
loop_
_entity.id
_entity.type
_entity.pdbx_description
1 polymer ?
#
loop_
_entity_poly.entity_id
_entity_poly.type
_entity_poly.pdbx_seq_one_letter_code
_entity_poly.pdbx_strand_id
1 'polypeptide(L)'
;CAPMAELIQFPCPACDAVLRLPLARAGWQGGCPRCGREIIAPSPQLGIGARLAPEEADLPFADMPPPPPSAPAAVDREPPAPVAEEKPVRLDPVREIPRPTAAARESRAPDHHRPVLVLSVLLSSVVSLVAGYLLGVRSDWLIARTPFPELPEIPTATVQPVKPAPAPVLVKPVTAPAPEATEPAPAEAAPATEKASSVAEAALRAFLDAPDWTARSAYVLSRERVSPLMESYAREHPDGPTPITSLSVESSYTAPGSGETVFVFKVTTERVPTGFHVPVAETKDGWLVDWESFVEFRDDRFRLFAEGPADHTGRFHLLVRKPNAEQAVGTENEHFTTFLVEPPLPDRQRLAYVRKGSDPHTKLNAATAGDLFTAPVLELAKRTTPDGKSYLEITRIVAGDWLPDVP
;
A
#
# COMPACT_ATOMS: atom_id res chain seq x y z
N CYS A 1 35.76 -26.08 -1.60
CA CYS A 1 35.51 -25.28 -0.39
C CYS A 1 34.00 -25.16 -0.21
N ALA A 2 33.44 -25.75 0.86
CA ALA A 2 32.04 -25.51 1.20
C ALA A 2 31.93 -24.09 1.78
N PRO A 3 30.96 -23.26 1.35
CA PRO A 3 30.74 -21.96 1.95
C PRO A 3 30.39 -22.14 3.42
N MET A 4 31.08 -21.41 4.32
CA MET A 4 30.73 -21.42 5.73
C MET A 4 29.36 -20.76 5.89
N ALA A 5 28.39 -21.50 6.44
CA ALA A 5 27.06 -20.97 6.70
C ALA A 5 27.17 -19.82 7.73
N GLU A 6 26.81 -18.62 7.30
CA GLU A 6 26.72 -17.45 8.17
C GLU A 6 25.63 -17.69 9.22
N LEU A 7 25.90 -17.36 10.48
CA LEU A 7 25.02 -17.63 11.62
C LEU A 7 24.48 -16.31 12.20
N ILE A 8 23.18 -16.26 12.47
CA ILE A 8 22.54 -15.16 13.21
C ILE A 8 22.34 -15.57 14.68
N GLN A 9 22.55 -14.62 15.59
CA GLN A 9 22.31 -14.80 17.03
C GLN A 9 21.30 -13.76 17.52
N PHE A 10 20.29 -14.19 18.28
CA PHE A 10 19.27 -13.29 18.81
C PHE A 10 18.64 -13.85 20.10
N PRO A 11 18.15 -12.99 21.02
CA PRO A 11 17.42 -13.43 22.20
C PRO A 11 15.98 -13.84 21.85
N CYS A 12 15.49 -14.90 22.46
CA CYS A 12 14.10 -15.32 22.35
C CYS A 12 13.18 -14.29 23.05
N PRO A 13 12.17 -13.71 22.38
CA PRO A 13 11.30 -12.70 22.97
C PRO A 13 10.41 -13.21 24.12
N ALA A 14 10.32 -14.53 24.31
CA ALA A 14 9.54 -15.15 25.39
C ALA A 14 10.34 -15.45 26.67
N CYS A 15 11.64 -15.73 26.56
CA CYS A 15 12.43 -16.26 27.69
C CYS A 15 13.91 -15.81 27.71
N ASP A 16 14.28 -14.89 26.82
CA ASP A 16 15.62 -14.32 26.67
C ASP A 16 16.75 -15.31 26.40
N ALA A 17 16.43 -16.56 26.03
CA ALA A 17 17.42 -17.53 25.59
C ALA A 17 18.10 -17.05 24.29
N VAL A 18 19.43 -17.05 24.26
CA VAL A 18 20.18 -16.73 23.03
C VAL A 18 20.08 -17.91 22.07
N LEU A 19 19.44 -17.69 20.92
CA LEU A 19 19.27 -18.66 19.85
C LEU A 19 20.27 -18.41 18.73
N ARG A 20 20.71 -19.47 18.07
CA ARG A 20 21.63 -19.42 16.93
C ARG A 20 21.04 -20.19 15.76
N LEU A 21 20.88 -19.53 14.62
CA LEU A 21 20.31 -20.12 13.40
C LEU A 21 21.21 -19.78 12.19
N PRO A 22 21.30 -20.63 11.17
CA PRO A 22 21.89 -20.24 9.89
C PRO A 22 21.11 -19.05 9.29
N LEU A 23 21.80 -18.12 8.65
CA LEU A 23 21.20 -16.94 7.99
C LEU A 23 20.14 -17.36 6.95
N ALA A 24 20.30 -18.53 6.32
CA ALA A 24 19.30 -19.12 5.42
C ALA A 24 17.96 -19.47 6.09
N ARG A 25 17.87 -19.39 7.43
CA ARG A 25 16.63 -19.54 8.23
C ARG A 25 16.18 -18.24 8.89
N ALA A 26 16.69 -17.09 8.43
CA ALA A 26 16.15 -15.78 8.81
C ALA A 26 14.64 -15.71 8.45
N GLY A 27 13.81 -15.19 9.35
CA GLY A 27 12.35 -15.14 9.17
C GLY A 27 11.59 -16.47 9.36
N TRP A 28 12.28 -17.58 9.67
CA TRP A 28 11.64 -18.87 9.89
C TRP A 28 10.81 -18.88 11.19
N GLN A 29 9.62 -19.48 11.14
CA GLN A 29 8.74 -19.70 12.30
C GLN A 29 8.97 -21.08 12.89
N GLY A 30 9.14 -21.15 14.21
CA GLY A 30 9.16 -22.41 14.95
C GLY A 30 9.30 -22.23 16.46
N GLY A 31 9.17 -23.33 17.19
CA GLY A 31 9.25 -23.33 18.65
C GLY A 31 10.64 -23.00 19.19
N CYS A 32 10.71 -22.15 20.22
CA CYS A 32 11.93 -21.93 20.97
C CYS A 32 12.37 -23.23 21.68
N PRO A 33 13.62 -23.71 21.52
CA PRO A 33 14.07 -24.95 22.14
C PRO A 33 14.15 -24.90 23.68
N ARG A 34 14.07 -23.69 24.28
CA ARG A 34 14.10 -23.52 25.74
C ARG A 34 12.72 -23.43 26.37
N CYS A 35 11.79 -22.66 25.79
CA CYS A 35 10.47 -22.41 26.39
C CYS A 35 9.30 -22.98 25.60
N GLY A 36 9.53 -23.53 24.40
CA GLY A 36 8.49 -24.14 23.56
C GLY A 36 7.57 -23.17 22.82
N ARG A 37 7.54 -21.87 23.18
CA ARG A 37 6.71 -20.87 22.48
C ARG A 37 7.14 -20.70 21.02
N GLU A 38 6.15 -20.58 20.13
CA GLU A 38 6.41 -20.25 18.73
C GLU A 38 6.97 -18.83 18.57
N ILE A 39 8.07 -18.74 17.85
CA ILE A 39 8.76 -17.50 17.55
C ILE A 39 9.05 -17.41 16.06
N ILE A 40 9.14 -16.18 15.55
CA ILE A 40 9.61 -15.87 14.22
C ILE A 40 11.02 -15.30 14.34
N ALA A 41 12.00 -15.97 13.73
CA ALA A 41 13.40 -15.55 13.72
C ALA A 41 13.58 -14.18 13.04
N PRO A 42 14.56 -13.36 13.45
CA PRO A 42 14.79 -12.07 12.84
C PRO A 42 15.19 -12.22 11.36
N SER A 43 14.86 -11.21 10.56
CA SER A 43 15.26 -11.09 9.16
C SER A 43 16.11 -9.83 8.95
N PRO A 44 17.46 -9.96 8.95
CA PRO A 44 18.35 -8.82 8.75
C PRO A 44 18.11 -8.08 7.43
N GLN A 45 17.75 -8.81 6.36
CA GLN A 45 17.48 -8.23 5.04
C GLN A 45 16.25 -7.32 5.04
N LEU A 46 15.26 -7.64 5.88
CA LEU A 46 14.02 -6.88 6.01
C LEU A 46 14.05 -5.89 7.18
N GLY A 47 15.09 -5.89 8.02
CA GLY A 47 15.16 -5.07 9.23
C GLY A 47 14.14 -5.48 10.30
N ILE A 48 13.64 -6.71 10.27
CA ILE A 48 12.61 -7.21 11.20
C ILE A 48 13.29 -7.97 12.35
N GLY A 49 13.05 -7.53 13.58
CA GLY A 49 13.54 -8.20 14.80
C GLY A 49 12.78 -9.50 15.12
N ALA A 50 13.31 -10.29 16.05
CA ALA A 50 12.65 -11.51 16.52
C ALA A 50 11.34 -11.16 17.23
N ARG A 51 10.26 -11.90 16.94
CA ARG A 51 8.93 -11.67 17.55
C ARG A 51 8.22 -12.98 17.86
N LEU A 52 7.24 -12.94 18.75
CA LEU A 52 6.34 -14.08 18.98
C LEU A 52 5.49 -14.29 17.73
N ALA A 53 5.23 -15.54 17.38
CA ALA A 53 4.20 -15.82 16.39
C ALA A 53 2.86 -15.27 16.93
N PRO A 54 2.00 -14.68 16.08
CA PRO A 54 0.64 -14.38 16.50
C PRO A 54 0.06 -15.68 17.06
N GLU A 55 -0.39 -15.65 18.30
CA GLU A 55 -1.22 -16.73 18.83
C GLU A 55 -2.39 -16.79 17.85
N GLU A 56 -2.52 -17.89 17.09
CA GLU A 56 -3.68 -18.12 16.26
C GLU A 56 -4.85 -17.98 17.22
N ALA A 57 -5.49 -16.82 17.20
CA ALA A 57 -6.71 -16.62 17.93
C ALA A 57 -7.58 -17.75 17.42
N ASP A 58 -7.97 -18.66 18.32
CA ASP A 58 -8.99 -19.67 18.10
C ASP A 58 -10.25 -18.92 17.68
N LEU A 59 -10.28 -18.50 16.41
CA LEU A 59 -11.47 -18.01 15.77
C LEU A 59 -12.39 -19.23 15.83
N PRO A 60 -13.53 -19.14 16.52
CA PRO A 60 -14.48 -20.23 16.49
C PRO A 60 -14.73 -20.52 15.02
N PHE A 61 -14.43 -21.76 14.61
CA PHE A 61 -14.78 -22.27 13.29
C PHE A 61 -16.29 -22.10 13.14
N ALA A 62 -16.70 -20.93 12.68
CA ALA A 62 -18.06 -20.68 12.27
C ALA A 62 -18.30 -21.65 11.13
N ASP A 63 -19.31 -22.50 11.30
CA ASP A 63 -19.78 -23.50 10.36
C ASP A 63 -19.73 -22.98 8.92
N MET A 64 -18.61 -23.21 8.24
CA MET A 64 -18.51 -22.95 6.82
C MET A 64 -19.48 -23.93 6.17
N PRO A 65 -20.47 -23.44 5.39
CA PRO A 65 -21.35 -24.33 4.66
C PRO A 65 -20.49 -25.26 3.78
N PRO A 66 -20.85 -26.55 3.69
CA PRO A 66 -20.08 -27.50 2.89
C PRO A 66 -19.92 -26.95 1.46
N PRO A 67 -18.74 -27.13 0.85
CA PRO A 67 -18.49 -26.64 -0.50
C PRO A 67 -19.58 -27.15 -1.45
N PRO A 68 -20.09 -26.31 -2.36
CA PRO A 68 -21.09 -26.73 -3.32
C PRO A 68 -20.57 -27.95 -4.11
N PRO A 69 -21.44 -28.94 -4.40
CA PRO A 69 -21.04 -30.13 -5.13
C PRO A 69 -20.39 -29.72 -6.45
N SER A 70 -19.19 -30.25 -6.69
CA SER A 70 -18.39 -30.01 -7.89
C SER A 70 -19.25 -30.17 -9.13
N ALA A 71 -19.28 -29.12 -9.96
CA ALA A 71 -19.95 -29.17 -11.26
C ALA A 71 -19.38 -30.34 -12.09
N PRO A 72 -20.22 -31.08 -12.84
CA PRO A 72 -19.77 -32.20 -13.64
C PRO A 72 -18.75 -31.75 -14.68
N ALA A 73 -17.71 -32.58 -14.84
CA ALA A 73 -16.58 -32.38 -15.72
C ALA A 73 -17.02 -31.98 -17.14
N ALA A 74 -16.31 -31.00 -17.69
CA ALA A 74 -16.46 -30.54 -19.05
C ALA A 74 -16.30 -31.71 -20.03
N VAL A 75 -17.27 -31.82 -20.93
CA VAL A 75 -17.30 -32.74 -22.07
C VAL A 75 -16.08 -32.49 -22.95
N ASP A 76 -15.36 -33.59 -23.27
CA ASP A 76 -14.28 -33.65 -24.25
C ASP A 76 -14.67 -32.93 -25.55
N ARG A 77 -13.92 -31.89 -25.91
CA ARG A 77 -13.95 -31.32 -27.27
C ARG A 77 -12.89 -32.02 -28.10
N GLU A 78 -13.37 -32.83 -29.03
CA GLU A 78 -12.60 -33.49 -30.08
C GLU A 78 -11.95 -32.45 -31.04
N PRO A 79 -10.71 -32.68 -31.50
CA PRO A 79 -9.97 -31.71 -32.31
C PRO A 79 -10.50 -31.64 -33.76
N PRO A 80 -10.45 -30.47 -34.43
CA PRO A 80 -10.94 -30.35 -35.81
C PRO A 80 -9.95 -30.95 -36.81
N ALA A 81 -10.44 -31.89 -37.62
CA ALA A 81 -9.77 -32.41 -38.81
C ALA A 81 -10.37 -31.78 -40.10
N PRO A 82 -9.64 -31.81 -41.24
CA PRO A 82 -9.74 -30.81 -42.29
C PRO A 82 -10.91 -31.04 -43.27
N VAL A 83 -11.35 -29.91 -43.83
CA VAL A 83 -12.38 -29.79 -44.87
C VAL A 83 -11.97 -30.54 -46.13
N ALA A 84 -12.81 -31.50 -46.58
CA ALA A 84 -12.81 -32.03 -47.93
C ALA A 84 -14.21 -32.53 -48.35
N GLU A 85 -14.79 -31.79 -49.31
CA GLU A 85 -15.72 -32.14 -50.40
C GLU A 85 -16.88 -33.15 -50.20
N GLU A 86 -18.09 -32.63 -50.51
CA GLU A 86 -19.39 -33.30 -50.47
C GLU A 86 -19.56 -34.45 -51.47
N LYS A 87 -20.21 -35.53 -51.02
CA LYS A 87 -21.01 -36.42 -51.86
C LYS A 87 -22.27 -36.87 -51.11
N PRO A 88 -23.47 -36.86 -51.72
CA PRO A 88 -24.71 -37.17 -51.02
C PRO A 88 -24.88 -38.69 -50.93
N VAL A 89 -25.00 -39.22 -49.70
CA VAL A 89 -25.36 -40.62 -49.44
C VAL A 89 -26.65 -40.65 -48.61
N ARG A 90 -27.59 -41.49 -49.08
CA ARG A 90 -28.91 -41.77 -48.52
C ARG A 90 -28.86 -42.13 -47.03
N LEU A 91 -29.78 -41.56 -46.27
CA LEU A 91 -30.10 -41.93 -44.89
C LEU A 91 -30.98 -43.18 -44.83
N ASP A 92 -30.53 -44.19 -44.08
CA ASP A 92 -31.35 -45.29 -43.56
C ASP A 92 -31.91 -44.95 -42.16
N PRO A 93 -33.01 -45.60 -41.71
CA PRO A 93 -33.85 -45.11 -40.63
C PRO A 93 -33.26 -45.35 -39.22
N VAL A 94 -33.48 -44.33 -38.37
CA VAL A 94 -33.11 -44.27 -36.95
C VAL A 94 -33.83 -45.35 -36.14
N ARG A 95 -33.05 -46.08 -35.34
CA ARG A 95 -33.51 -47.08 -34.37
C ARG A 95 -33.82 -46.42 -33.03
N GLU A 96 -35.06 -46.55 -32.56
CA GLU A 96 -35.54 -46.03 -31.27
C GLU A 96 -34.82 -46.67 -30.07
N ILE A 97 -34.44 -45.83 -29.10
CA ILE A 97 -33.86 -46.23 -27.81
C ILE A 97 -34.99 -46.21 -26.74
N PRO A 98 -35.13 -47.26 -25.90
CA PRO A 98 -36.24 -47.38 -24.97
C PRO A 98 -36.11 -46.49 -23.72
N ARG A 99 -37.26 -45.93 -23.29
CA ARG A 99 -37.45 -45.15 -22.05
C ARG A 99 -37.21 -46.00 -20.79
N PRO A 100 -36.47 -45.48 -19.78
CA PRO A 100 -36.45 -46.07 -18.45
C PRO A 100 -37.70 -45.71 -17.65
N THR A 101 -38.28 -46.73 -17.04
CA THR A 101 -39.44 -46.76 -16.15
C THR A 101 -39.20 -46.08 -14.79
N ALA A 102 -40.28 -45.49 -14.27
CA ALA A 102 -40.39 -44.85 -12.97
C ALA A 102 -40.46 -45.84 -11.79
N ALA A 103 -39.72 -45.55 -10.72
CA ALA A 103 -39.94 -45.90 -9.31
C ALA A 103 -38.89 -45.10 -8.50
N ALA A 104 -39.06 -44.58 -7.29
CA ALA A 104 -39.97 -44.91 -6.20
C ALA A 104 -40.26 -43.64 -5.36
N ARG A 105 -41.39 -43.66 -4.65
CA ARG A 105 -41.92 -42.58 -3.81
C ARG A 105 -41.46 -42.81 -2.38
N GLU A 106 -40.49 -42.04 -1.90
CA GLU A 106 -40.04 -42.06 -0.49
C GLU A 106 -40.96 -41.21 0.40
N SER A 107 -41.40 -41.81 1.50
CA SER A 107 -42.25 -41.23 2.53
C SER A 107 -41.46 -40.30 3.45
N ARG A 108 -41.78 -39.01 3.46
CA ARG A 108 -41.25 -38.02 4.42
C ARG A 108 -41.78 -38.27 5.84
N ALA A 109 -40.87 -38.51 6.78
CA ALA A 109 -41.13 -38.48 8.21
C ALA A 109 -41.30 -37.02 8.71
N PRO A 110 -42.07 -36.80 9.79
CA PRO A 110 -42.32 -35.46 10.34
C PRO A 110 -41.07 -34.86 10.99
N ASP A 111 -40.73 -33.66 10.54
CA ASP A 111 -39.50 -32.93 10.83
C ASP A 111 -39.61 -32.18 12.17
N HIS A 112 -39.34 -32.88 13.28
CA HIS A 112 -39.42 -32.36 14.65
C HIS A 112 -38.25 -31.44 15.07
N HIS A 113 -37.27 -31.19 14.19
CA HIS A 113 -36.04 -30.45 14.54
C HIS A 113 -36.14 -28.94 14.36
N ARG A 114 -37.12 -28.45 13.58
CA ARG A 114 -37.32 -27.02 13.32
C ARG A 114 -37.64 -26.18 14.57
N PRO A 115 -38.52 -26.58 15.50
CA PRO A 115 -38.82 -25.73 16.67
C PRO A 115 -37.65 -25.63 17.65
N VAL A 116 -36.80 -26.66 17.75
CA VAL A 116 -35.64 -26.66 18.65
C VAL A 116 -34.59 -25.66 18.18
N LEU A 117 -34.35 -25.59 16.87
CA LEU A 117 -33.35 -24.70 16.28
C LEU A 117 -33.77 -23.23 16.35
N VAL A 118 -35.07 -22.94 16.20
CA VAL A 118 -35.60 -21.57 16.37
C VAL A 118 -35.48 -21.10 17.83
N LEU A 119 -35.74 -21.99 18.79
CA LEU A 119 -35.64 -21.66 20.21
C LEU A 119 -34.18 -21.40 20.63
N SER A 120 -33.21 -22.15 20.10
CA SER A 120 -31.80 -21.95 20.45
C SER A 120 -31.27 -20.59 19.95
N VAL A 121 -31.65 -20.18 18.74
CA VAL A 121 -31.26 -18.89 18.15
C VAL A 121 -31.85 -17.69 18.92
N LEU A 122 -33.10 -17.81 19.38
CA LEU A 122 -33.72 -16.78 20.21
C LEU A 122 -33.04 -16.66 21.58
N LEU A 123 -32.68 -17.79 22.19
CA LEU A 123 -32.05 -17.79 23.51
C LEU A 123 -30.65 -17.15 23.47
N SER A 124 -29.84 -17.50 22.46
CA SER A 124 -28.50 -16.91 22.30
C SER A 124 -28.56 -15.41 22.01
N SER A 125 -29.53 -14.96 21.21
CA SER A 125 -29.74 -13.52 20.95
C SER A 125 -30.03 -12.73 22.22
N VAL A 126 -30.88 -13.26 23.12
CA VAL A 126 -31.20 -12.61 24.40
C VAL A 126 -29.98 -12.56 25.32
N VAL A 127 -29.19 -13.63 25.40
CA VAL A 127 -27.97 -13.67 26.23
C VAL A 127 -26.95 -12.63 25.76
N SER A 128 -26.72 -12.51 24.45
CA SER A 128 -25.81 -11.51 23.89
C SER A 128 -26.27 -10.07 24.18
N LEU A 129 -27.58 -9.82 24.14
CA LEU A 129 -28.14 -8.49 24.41
C LEU A 129 -27.98 -8.11 25.89
N VAL A 130 -28.22 -9.05 26.81
CA VAL A 130 -28.01 -8.85 28.25
C VAL A 130 -26.52 -8.66 28.57
N ALA A 131 -25.63 -9.45 27.97
CA ALA A 131 -24.19 -9.31 28.17
C ALA A 131 -23.67 -7.95 27.67
N GLY A 132 -24.11 -7.51 26.48
CA GLY A 132 -23.78 -6.20 25.93
C GLY A 132 -24.28 -5.05 26.82
N TYR A 133 -25.51 -5.15 27.33
CA TYR A 133 -26.08 -4.15 28.25
C TYR A 133 -25.28 -4.06 29.55
N LEU A 134 -24.94 -5.19 30.17
CA LEU A 134 -24.17 -5.22 31.41
C LEU A 134 -22.74 -4.69 31.24
N LEU A 135 -22.11 -4.93 30.08
CA LEU A 135 -20.80 -4.39 29.76
C LEU A 135 -20.85 -2.87 29.55
N GLY A 136 -21.85 -2.37 28.82
CA GLY A 136 -22.03 -0.93 28.57
C GLY A 136 -22.34 -0.12 29.84
N VAL A 137 -23.21 -0.63 30.71
CA VAL A 137 -23.53 0.05 31.98
C VAL A 137 -22.33 0.08 32.93
N ARG A 138 -21.43 -0.90 32.85
CA ARG A 138 -20.24 -0.97 33.70
C ARG A 138 -19.09 -0.09 33.20
N SER A 139 -19.02 0.21 31.90
CA SER A 139 -18.00 1.13 31.35
C SER A 139 -18.24 2.58 31.74
N ASP A 140 -19.50 3.03 31.86
CA ASP A 140 -19.80 4.41 32.26
C ASP A 140 -19.38 4.73 33.71
N TRP A 141 -19.35 3.71 34.58
CA TRP A 141 -18.94 3.89 35.98
C TRP A 141 -17.43 4.05 36.16
N LEU A 142 -16.61 3.51 35.26
CA LEU A 142 -15.15 3.56 35.37
C LEU A 142 -14.54 4.87 34.84
N ILE A 143 -15.25 5.61 34.00
CA ILE A 143 -14.73 6.87 33.42
C ILE A 143 -14.95 8.07 34.37
N ALA A 144 -15.79 7.94 35.40
CA ALA A 144 -16.26 9.09 36.17
C ALA A 144 -15.39 9.54 37.37
N ARG A 145 -14.32 8.84 37.80
CA ARG A 145 -13.61 9.21 39.06
C ARG A 145 -12.11 8.92 39.13
N THR A 146 -11.34 9.35 38.14
CA THR A 146 -9.91 9.66 38.40
C THR A 146 -9.77 11.17 38.53
N PRO A 147 -9.58 11.73 39.75
CA PRO A 147 -9.17 13.13 39.87
C PRO A 147 -7.85 13.29 39.12
N PHE A 148 -7.84 14.21 38.15
CA PHE A 148 -6.65 14.59 37.39
C PHE A 148 -5.55 14.99 38.37
N PRO A 149 -4.31 14.47 38.26
CA PRO A 149 -3.19 15.05 38.97
C PRO A 149 -3.06 16.51 38.54
N GLU A 150 -3.09 17.40 39.52
CA GLU A 150 -2.91 18.84 39.37
C GLU A 150 -1.58 19.08 38.63
N LEU A 151 -1.68 19.69 37.44
CA LEU A 151 -0.52 20.02 36.62
C LEU A 151 0.41 20.92 37.45
N PRO A 152 1.73 20.66 37.47
CA PRO A 152 2.67 21.59 38.10
C PRO A 152 2.54 22.97 37.45
N GLU A 153 2.35 23.99 38.29
CA GLU A 153 2.28 25.39 37.87
C GLU A 153 3.50 25.72 36.99
N ILE A 154 3.21 26.09 35.74
CA ILE A 154 4.22 26.59 34.82
C ILE A 154 4.77 27.87 35.44
N PRO A 155 6.08 27.99 35.71
CA PRO A 155 6.66 29.21 36.22
C PRO A 155 6.36 30.34 35.22
N THR A 156 5.56 31.31 35.67
CA THR A 156 5.27 32.53 34.93
C THR A 156 6.59 33.22 34.68
N ALA A 157 7.08 33.15 33.45
CA ALA A 157 8.27 33.89 33.05
C ALA A 157 7.97 35.38 33.19
N THR A 158 8.59 36.00 34.20
CA THR A 158 8.61 37.45 34.37
C THR A 158 9.18 38.08 33.11
N VAL A 159 8.30 38.63 32.27
CA VAL A 159 8.69 39.44 31.11
C VAL A 159 9.44 40.65 31.64
N GLN A 160 10.77 40.65 31.50
CA GLN A 160 11.54 41.86 31.69
C GLN A 160 11.19 42.85 30.58
N PRO A 161 10.93 44.13 30.90
CA PRO A 161 10.67 45.14 29.89
C PRO A 161 11.92 45.34 29.03
N VAL A 162 11.83 44.98 27.76
CA VAL A 162 12.87 45.22 26.76
C VAL A 162 13.02 46.73 26.58
N LYS A 163 14.22 47.21 26.91
CA LYS A 163 14.68 48.58 26.68
C LYS A 163 14.51 48.94 25.19
N PRO A 164 13.90 50.10 24.83
CA PRO A 164 13.68 50.46 23.44
C PRO A 164 15.01 50.56 22.69
N ALA A 165 15.10 49.86 21.56
CA ALA A 165 16.23 49.97 20.66
C ALA A 165 16.29 51.39 20.04
N PRO A 166 17.49 51.96 19.84
CA PRO A 166 17.64 53.27 19.22
C PRO A 166 17.17 53.26 17.76
N ALA A 167 16.58 54.37 17.34
CA ALA A 167 16.04 54.58 16.01
C ALA A 167 17.08 54.31 14.91
N PRO A 168 16.69 53.69 13.78
CA PRO A 168 17.60 53.43 12.67
C PRO A 168 18.04 54.75 12.03
N VAL A 169 19.37 54.90 11.93
CA VAL A 169 20.01 55.96 11.15
C VAL A 169 19.65 55.76 9.68
N LEU A 170 19.03 56.79 9.09
CA LEU A 170 18.71 56.88 7.67
C LEU A 170 20.01 56.90 6.85
N VAL A 171 20.47 55.74 6.38
CA VAL A 171 21.59 55.63 5.44
C VAL A 171 21.06 56.00 4.05
N LYS A 172 21.68 57.00 3.43
CA LYS A 172 21.39 57.43 2.05
C LYS A 172 21.55 56.26 1.07
N PRO A 173 20.70 56.16 0.02
CA PRO A 173 20.80 55.11 -0.97
C PRO A 173 22.12 55.22 -1.74
N VAL A 174 22.96 54.20 -1.62
CA VAL A 174 24.07 53.96 -2.54
C VAL A 174 23.46 53.37 -3.80
N THR A 175 23.56 54.09 -4.91
CA THR A 175 23.23 53.61 -6.25
C THR A 175 24.10 52.40 -6.57
N ALA A 176 23.51 51.20 -6.44
CA ALA A 176 24.12 49.97 -6.90
C ALA A 176 24.15 49.96 -8.44
N PRO A 177 25.26 49.55 -9.08
CA PRO A 177 25.30 49.34 -10.51
C PRO A 177 24.29 48.26 -10.90
N ALA A 178 23.50 48.54 -11.94
CA ALA A 178 22.52 47.61 -12.50
C ALA A 178 23.20 46.27 -12.83
N PRO A 179 22.67 45.13 -12.35
CA PRO A 179 23.13 43.84 -12.82
C PRO A 179 22.82 43.71 -14.31
N GLU A 180 23.88 43.55 -15.10
CA GLU A 180 23.84 43.22 -16.51
C GLU A 180 23.04 41.91 -16.65
N ALA A 181 21.80 42.03 -17.11
CA ALA A 181 20.92 40.92 -17.39
C ALA A 181 21.57 40.07 -18.49
N THR A 182 22.22 38.99 -18.08
CA THR A 182 22.64 37.93 -19.01
C THR A 182 21.36 37.27 -19.50
N GLU A 183 20.92 37.68 -20.68
CA GLU A 183 19.86 37.06 -21.45
C GLU A 183 20.25 35.59 -21.69
N PRO A 184 19.52 34.61 -21.10
CA PRO A 184 19.81 33.21 -21.37
C PRO A 184 19.47 32.93 -22.84
N ALA A 185 20.49 32.52 -23.58
CA ALA A 185 20.36 32.10 -24.97
C ALA A 185 19.20 31.08 -25.14
N PRO A 186 18.40 31.17 -26.22
CA PRO A 186 17.29 30.25 -26.44
C PRO A 186 17.79 28.81 -26.60
N ALA A 187 17.28 27.91 -25.77
CA ALA A 187 17.54 26.48 -25.86
C ALA A 187 16.85 25.88 -27.10
N GLU A 188 17.62 25.64 -28.15
CA GLU A 188 17.23 24.87 -29.33
C GLU A 188 17.31 23.36 -29.03
N ALA A 189 16.31 22.82 -28.31
CA ALA A 189 16.19 21.38 -28.00
C ALA A 189 14.74 20.82 -28.01
N ALA A 190 13.77 21.54 -28.60
CA ALA A 190 12.35 21.18 -28.54
C ALA A 190 11.88 19.93 -29.33
N PRO A 191 12.43 19.55 -30.51
CA PRO A 191 11.74 18.56 -31.38
C PRO A 191 11.96 17.08 -31.01
N ALA A 192 12.99 16.75 -30.22
CA ALA A 192 13.25 15.37 -29.82
C ALA A 192 12.31 14.91 -28.70
N THR A 193 11.99 15.81 -27.76
CA THR A 193 11.15 15.53 -26.59
C THR A 193 9.70 15.24 -26.98
N GLU A 194 9.15 15.93 -27.97
CA GLU A 194 7.78 15.72 -28.46
C GLU A 194 7.57 14.33 -29.10
N LYS A 195 8.58 13.84 -29.83
CA LYS A 195 8.49 12.49 -30.41
C LYS A 195 8.55 11.42 -29.33
N ALA A 196 9.48 11.56 -28.37
CA ALA A 196 9.61 10.63 -27.25
C ALA A 196 8.31 10.55 -26.42
N SER A 197 7.68 11.70 -26.13
CA SER A 197 6.44 11.74 -25.37
C SER A 197 5.28 11.03 -26.09
N SER A 198 5.20 11.12 -27.43
CA SER A 198 4.17 10.42 -28.20
C SER A 198 4.28 8.89 -28.15
N VAL A 199 5.51 8.36 -28.11
CA VAL A 199 5.75 6.90 -27.99
C VAL A 199 5.45 6.43 -26.57
N ALA A 200 5.85 7.21 -25.56
CA ALA A 200 5.49 6.95 -24.16
C ALA A 200 3.97 6.97 -23.94
N GLU A 201 3.26 7.92 -24.57
CA GLU A 201 1.80 8.00 -24.51
C GLU A 201 1.15 6.75 -25.14
N ALA A 202 1.65 6.31 -26.30
CA ALA A 202 1.16 5.10 -26.95
C ALA A 202 1.34 3.85 -26.09
N ALA A 203 2.47 3.71 -25.40
CA ALA A 203 2.70 2.61 -24.45
C ALA A 203 1.72 2.65 -23.27
N LEU A 204 1.48 3.83 -22.69
CA LEU A 204 0.50 4.01 -21.63
C LEU A 204 -0.93 3.70 -22.09
N ARG A 205 -1.31 4.11 -23.30
CA ARG A 205 -2.62 3.75 -23.88
C ARG A 205 -2.76 2.24 -24.04
N ALA A 206 -1.74 1.56 -24.56
CA ALA A 206 -1.76 0.11 -24.70
C ALA A 206 -1.90 -0.61 -23.33
N PHE A 207 -1.24 -0.10 -22.30
CA PHE A 207 -1.40 -0.57 -20.91
C PHE A 207 -2.83 -0.38 -20.38
N LEU A 208 -3.44 0.77 -20.64
CA LEU A 208 -4.79 1.11 -20.20
C LEU A 208 -5.87 0.32 -20.95
N ASP A 209 -5.69 0.12 -22.25
CA ASP A 209 -6.61 -0.60 -23.14
C ASP A 209 -6.49 -2.12 -23.07
N ALA A 210 -5.48 -2.64 -22.35
CA ALA A 210 -5.25 -4.08 -22.22
C ALA A 210 -6.48 -4.80 -21.64
N PRO A 211 -6.90 -5.93 -22.25
CA PRO A 211 -8.14 -6.63 -21.91
C PRO A 211 -8.10 -7.40 -20.59
N ASP A 212 -6.92 -7.67 -20.06
CA ASP A 212 -6.68 -8.38 -18.81
C ASP A 212 -5.29 -8.06 -18.24
N TRP A 213 -5.01 -8.52 -17.03
CA TRP A 213 -3.74 -8.28 -16.34
C TRP A 213 -2.56 -8.94 -17.06
N THR A 214 -2.81 -10.07 -17.75
CA THR A 214 -1.76 -10.81 -18.45
C THR A 214 -1.26 -10.01 -19.65
N ALA A 215 -2.17 -9.50 -20.48
CA ALA A 215 -1.86 -8.60 -21.58
C ALA A 215 -1.25 -7.28 -21.07
N ARG A 216 -1.79 -6.73 -19.98
CA ARG A 216 -1.27 -5.50 -19.36
C ARG A 216 0.18 -5.65 -18.90
N SER A 217 0.58 -6.84 -18.41
CA SER A 217 1.95 -7.11 -17.94
C SER A 217 3.04 -6.92 -19.00
N ALA A 218 2.69 -6.89 -20.29
CA ALA A 218 3.66 -6.63 -21.35
C ALA A 218 4.16 -5.17 -21.37
N TYR A 219 3.46 -4.26 -20.69
CA TYR A 219 3.72 -2.82 -20.72
C TYR A 219 4.18 -2.26 -19.37
N VAL A 220 4.59 -3.11 -18.44
CA VAL A 220 4.93 -2.68 -17.07
C VAL A 220 6.42 -2.77 -16.79
N LEU A 221 6.91 -1.84 -15.97
CA LEU A 221 8.27 -1.89 -15.42
C LEU A 221 8.43 -3.12 -14.52
N SER A 222 9.63 -3.72 -14.54
CA SER A 222 9.97 -4.88 -13.71
C SER A 222 8.95 -6.02 -13.82
N ARG A 223 8.58 -6.41 -15.05
CA ARG A 223 7.53 -7.39 -15.34
C ARG A 223 7.59 -8.64 -14.47
N GLU A 224 8.76 -9.23 -14.30
CA GLU A 224 8.96 -10.47 -13.54
C GLU A 224 8.56 -10.31 -12.07
N ARG A 225 8.85 -9.13 -11.48
CA ARG A 225 8.50 -8.80 -10.09
C ARG A 225 7.02 -8.44 -9.95
N VAL A 226 6.49 -7.70 -10.92
CA VAL A 226 5.16 -7.09 -10.82
C VAL A 226 4.04 -8.03 -11.26
N SER A 227 4.29 -8.96 -12.20
CA SER A 227 3.24 -9.86 -12.72
C SER A 227 2.51 -10.66 -11.63
N PRO A 228 3.18 -11.26 -10.62
CA PRO A 228 2.49 -11.94 -9.52
C PRO A 228 1.61 -11.00 -8.69
N LEU A 229 2.00 -9.73 -8.53
CA LEU A 229 1.21 -8.72 -7.83
C LEU A 229 -0.03 -8.32 -8.64
N MET A 230 0.11 -8.21 -9.96
CA MET A 230 -1.01 -7.95 -10.88
C MET A 230 -2.04 -9.07 -10.84
N GLU A 231 -1.59 -10.32 -10.89
CA GLU A 231 -2.47 -11.48 -10.79
C GLU A 231 -3.23 -11.48 -9.46
N SER A 232 -2.53 -11.27 -8.33
CA SER A 232 -3.18 -11.19 -7.02
C SER A 232 -4.21 -10.07 -6.97
N TYR A 233 -3.89 -8.90 -7.53
CA TYR A 233 -4.78 -7.75 -7.55
C TYR A 233 -6.04 -8.00 -8.39
N ALA A 234 -5.90 -8.63 -9.56
CA ALA A 234 -6.99 -8.94 -10.49
C ALA A 234 -8.00 -9.96 -9.94
N ARG A 235 -7.66 -10.71 -8.89
CA ARG A 235 -8.61 -11.60 -8.19
C ARG A 235 -9.63 -10.83 -7.34
N GLU A 236 -9.26 -9.64 -6.87
CA GLU A 236 -10.06 -8.83 -5.95
C GLU A 236 -10.72 -7.63 -6.63
N HIS A 237 -10.22 -7.25 -7.81
CA HIS A 237 -10.62 -6.05 -8.54
C HIS A 237 -11.01 -6.39 -9.97
N PRO A 238 -11.92 -5.64 -10.60
CA PRO A 238 -12.26 -5.83 -12.00
C PRO A 238 -11.00 -5.78 -12.85
N ASP A 239 -10.78 -6.85 -13.60
CA ASP A 239 -9.74 -6.89 -14.62
C ASP A 239 -10.29 -6.38 -15.96
N GLY A 240 -9.39 -5.87 -16.80
CA GLY A 240 -9.70 -5.32 -18.11
C GLY A 240 -9.51 -3.81 -18.24
N PRO A 241 -9.94 -3.23 -19.37
CA PRO A 241 -9.53 -1.90 -19.78
C PRO A 241 -9.90 -0.83 -18.74
N THR A 242 -9.02 0.16 -18.56
CA THR A 242 -9.28 1.32 -17.71
C THR A 242 -9.79 2.47 -18.58
N PRO A 243 -11.10 2.76 -18.61
CA PRO A 243 -11.63 3.84 -19.44
C PRO A 243 -11.11 5.19 -18.96
N ILE A 244 -10.47 5.94 -19.87
CA ILE A 244 -9.96 7.28 -19.63
C ILE A 244 -10.81 8.34 -20.33
N THR A 245 -10.93 9.50 -19.70
CA THR A 245 -11.58 10.68 -20.29
C THR A 245 -10.54 11.66 -20.85
N SER A 246 -9.35 11.73 -20.25
CA SER A 246 -8.23 12.51 -20.78
C SER A 246 -6.88 11.91 -20.37
N LEU A 247 -5.88 12.21 -21.18
CA LEU A 247 -4.48 11.83 -20.97
C LEU A 247 -3.60 13.00 -21.42
N SER A 248 -2.68 13.44 -20.56
CA SER A 248 -1.76 14.54 -20.88
C SER A 248 -0.41 14.35 -20.17
N VAL A 249 0.69 14.72 -20.82
CA VAL A 249 2.00 14.80 -20.18
C VAL A 249 2.02 16.00 -19.24
N GLU A 250 2.41 15.80 -17.98
CA GLU A 250 2.53 16.88 -16.99
C GLU A 250 3.98 17.29 -16.76
N SER A 251 4.89 16.33 -16.72
CA SER A 251 6.32 16.60 -16.56
C SER A 251 7.18 15.51 -17.20
N SER A 252 8.45 15.83 -17.38
CA SER A 252 9.48 14.89 -17.82
C SER A 252 10.77 15.15 -17.06
N TYR A 253 11.48 14.10 -16.68
CA TYR A 253 12.80 14.21 -16.08
C TYR A 253 13.68 13.03 -16.47
N THR A 254 14.99 13.16 -16.22
CA THR A 254 15.94 12.07 -16.40
C THR A 254 16.19 11.42 -15.04
N ALA A 255 15.95 10.12 -14.93
CA ALA A 255 16.15 9.37 -13.70
C ALA A 255 17.63 9.42 -13.28
N PRO A 256 17.94 9.84 -12.04
CA PRO A 256 19.31 9.88 -11.55
C PRO A 256 19.88 8.46 -11.50
N GLY A 257 21.08 8.27 -12.03
CA GLY A 257 21.75 6.96 -12.05
C GLY A 257 21.59 6.21 -13.37
N SER A 258 20.35 5.92 -13.80
CA SER A 258 20.13 5.21 -15.08
C SER A 258 20.28 6.13 -16.30
N GLY A 259 20.00 7.42 -16.16
CA GLY A 259 19.97 8.35 -17.28
C GLY A 259 18.75 8.16 -18.20
N GLU A 260 17.79 7.32 -17.80
CA GLU A 260 16.57 7.05 -18.54
C GLU A 260 15.59 8.22 -18.45
N THR A 261 14.88 8.47 -19.54
CA THR A 261 13.84 9.50 -19.57
C THR A 261 12.57 8.96 -18.91
N VAL A 262 11.96 9.75 -18.04
CA VAL A 262 10.69 9.45 -17.40
C VAL A 262 9.69 10.53 -17.76
N PHE A 263 8.55 10.12 -18.32
CA PHE A 263 7.38 11.00 -18.49
C PHE A 263 6.35 10.70 -17.41
N VAL A 264 5.84 11.76 -16.79
CA VAL A 264 4.73 11.67 -15.85
C VAL A 264 3.47 12.12 -16.57
N PHE A 265 2.55 11.19 -16.77
CA PHE A 265 1.26 11.46 -17.38
C PHE A 265 0.21 11.72 -16.31
N LYS A 266 -0.66 12.70 -16.55
CA LYS A 266 -1.91 12.85 -15.82
C LYS A 266 -3.01 12.08 -16.54
N VAL A 267 -3.55 11.07 -15.86
CA VAL A 267 -4.64 10.22 -16.34
C VAL A 267 -5.93 10.63 -15.65
N THR A 268 -6.95 10.99 -16.43
CA THR A 268 -8.29 11.29 -15.90
C THR A 268 -9.25 10.19 -16.29
N THR A 269 -10.10 9.79 -15.34
CA THR A 269 -11.16 8.80 -15.55
C THR A 269 -12.48 9.35 -15.03
N GLU A 270 -13.60 8.68 -15.34
CA GLU A 270 -14.89 9.04 -14.74
C GLU A 270 -14.88 8.87 -13.21
N ARG A 271 -14.12 7.91 -12.69
CA ARG A 271 -14.01 7.64 -11.24
C ARG A 271 -13.12 8.63 -10.51
N VAL A 272 -12.11 9.16 -11.20
CA VAL A 272 -11.14 10.12 -10.65
C VAL A 272 -11.06 11.33 -11.59
N PRO A 273 -12.06 12.22 -11.54
CA PRO A 273 -12.16 13.35 -12.47
C PRO A 273 -11.08 14.42 -12.25
N THR A 274 -10.44 14.44 -11.08
CA THR A 274 -9.27 15.30 -10.80
C THR A 274 -8.00 14.84 -11.52
N GLY A 275 -8.00 13.59 -11.99
CA GLY A 275 -6.85 12.88 -12.52
C GLY A 275 -5.91 12.36 -11.45
N PHE A 276 -5.00 11.48 -11.87
CA PHE A 276 -3.90 10.93 -11.08
C PHE A 276 -2.66 10.73 -11.97
N HIS A 277 -1.48 10.68 -11.37
CA HIS A 277 -0.22 10.62 -12.11
C HIS A 277 0.20 9.18 -12.43
N VAL A 278 0.81 8.96 -13.58
CA VAL A 278 1.33 7.65 -13.98
C VAL A 278 2.71 7.84 -14.62
N PRO A 279 3.78 7.37 -13.96
CA PRO A 279 5.12 7.37 -14.54
C PRO A 279 5.24 6.35 -15.68
N VAL A 280 5.91 6.77 -16.76
CA VAL A 280 6.28 5.93 -17.89
C VAL A 280 7.76 6.17 -18.16
N ALA A 281 8.58 5.12 -18.00
CA ALA A 281 10.02 5.21 -18.13
C ALA A 281 10.50 4.60 -19.45
N GLU A 282 11.52 5.22 -20.03
CA GLU A 282 12.30 4.69 -21.14
C GLU A 282 13.17 3.54 -20.64
N THR A 283 13.11 2.39 -21.30
CA THR A 283 13.98 1.25 -21.00
C THR A 283 14.53 0.66 -22.29
N LYS A 284 15.49 -0.26 -22.18
CA LYS A 284 15.99 -1.05 -23.33
C LYS A 284 14.89 -1.83 -24.06
N ASP A 285 13.81 -2.18 -23.37
CA ASP A 285 12.69 -2.96 -23.89
C ASP A 285 11.53 -2.06 -24.38
N GLY A 286 11.75 -0.73 -24.39
CA GLY A 286 10.77 0.27 -24.79
C GLY A 286 10.25 1.09 -23.61
N TRP A 287 9.15 1.80 -23.84
CA TRP A 287 8.49 2.61 -22.81
C TRP A 287 7.58 1.74 -21.96
N LEU A 288 7.82 1.73 -20.65
CA LEU A 288 7.12 0.85 -19.71
C LEU A 288 6.50 1.67 -18.57
N VAL A 289 5.34 1.23 -18.11
CA VAL A 289 4.50 1.90 -17.11
C VAL A 289 4.87 1.41 -15.70
N ASP A 290 4.97 2.32 -14.75
CA ASP A 290 4.97 1.94 -13.33
C ASP A 290 3.56 1.55 -12.87
N TRP A 291 3.30 0.24 -12.87
CA TRP A 291 2.00 -0.31 -12.46
C TRP A 291 1.70 -0.09 -10.97
N GLU A 292 2.69 -0.09 -10.09
CA GLU A 292 2.46 0.07 -8.65
C GLU A 292 1.96 1.49 -8.35
N SER A 293 2.62 2.51 -8.90
CA SER A 293 2.14 3.91 -8.86
C SER A 293 0.73 4.04 -9.46
N PHE A 294 0.48 3.42 -10.62
CA PHE A 294 -0.83 3.46 -11.27
C PHE A 294 -1.94 2.96 -10.33
N VAL A 295 -1.76 1.80 -9.72
CA VAL A 295 -2.76 1.22 -8.80
C VAL A 295 -2.84 2.02 -7.51
N GLU A 296 -1.71 2.46 -6.97
CA GLU A 296 -1.65 3.25 -5.74
C GLU A 296 -2.51 4.51 -5.83
N PHE A 297 -2.35 5.29 -6.91
CA PHE A 297 -3.04 6.56 -7.05
C PHE A 297 -4.47 6.41 -7.57
N ARG A 298 -4.72 5.50 -8.51
CA ARG A 298 -6.08 5.25 -9.02
C ARG A 298 -7.03 4.82 -7.90
N ASP A 299 -6.55 3.99 -6.99
CA ASP A 299 -7.35 3.41 -5.92
C ASP A 299 -7.26 4.21 -4.60
N ASP A 300 -6.53 5.33 -4.58
CA ASP A 300 -6.32 6.19 -3.41
C ASP A 300 -5.80 5.40 -2.19
N ARG A 301 -4.85 4.48 -2.43
CA ARG A 301 -4.37 3.52 -1.42
C ARG A 301 -3.74 4.21 -0.22
N PHE A 302 -3.07 5.34 -0.43
CA PHE A 302 -2.50 6.12 0.66
C PHE A 302 -3.58 6.63 1.61
N ARG A 303 -4.70 7.15 1.10
CA ARG A 303 -5.82 7.59 1.95
C ARG A 303 -6.40 6.42 2.72
N LEU A 304 -6.66 5.30 2.06
CA LEU A 304 -7.20 4.10 2.70
C LEU A 304 -6.30 3.60 3.83
N PHE A 305 -4.98 3.59 3.61
CA PHE A 305 -4.00 3.27 4.64
C PHE A 305 -4.00 4.28 5.79
N ALA A 306 -3.95 5.58 5.47
CA ALA A 306 -3.92 6.64 6.46
C ALA A 306 -5.20 6.71 7.32
N GLU A 307 -6.34 6.28 6.78
CA GLU A 307 -7.64 6.25 7.48
C GLU A 307 -7.95 4.88 8.11
N GLY A 308 -7.27 3.82 7.67
CA GLY A 308 -7.50 2.44 8.09
C GLY A 308 -7.04 2.08 9.51
N PRO A 309 -7.04 0.80 9.89
CA PRO A 309 -6.56 0.36 11.19
C PRO A 309 -5.08 0.68 11.40
N ALA A 310 -4.70 0.88 12.66
CA ALA A 310 -3.28 0.97 13.05
C ALA A 310 -2.60 -0.41 12.98
N ASP A 311 -1.30 -0.43 13.23
CA ASP A 311 -0.43 -1.63 13.23
C ASP A 311 -0.22 -2.29 11.86
N HIS A 312 -0.49 -1.52 10.80
CA HIS A 312 -0.16 -1.88 9.42
C HIS A 312 1.02 -1.07 8.89
N THR A 313 1.76 -1.68 7.97
CA THR A 313 2.80 -1.04 7.18
C THR A 313 2.41 -0.99 5.72
N GLY A 314 2.76 0.08 5.03
CA GLY A 314 2.53 0.23 3.59
C GLY A 314 3.66 0.98 2.92
N ARG A 315 3.78 0.81 1.59
CA ARG A 315 4.73 1.53 0.74
C ARG A 315 3.98 2.48 -0.17
N PHE A 316 4.46 3.71 -0.27
CA PHE A 316 3.76 4.78 -0.98
C PHE A 316 4.73 5.71 -1.70
N HIS A 317 4.31 6.17 -2.89
CA HIS A 317 4.97 7.21 -3.68
C HIS A 317 4.48 8.57 -3.19
N LEU A 318 5.34 9.29 -2.46
CA LEU A 318 4.93 10.49 -1.72
C LEU A 318 5.81 11.68 -2.04
N LEU A 319 5.19 12.85 -2.11
CA LEU A 319 5.86 14.13 -1.98
C LEU A 319 6.09 14.41 -0.49
N VAL A 320 7.32 14.77 -0.14
CA VAL A 320 7.76 15.00 1.24
C VAL A 320 8.38 16.37 1.36
N ARG A 321 7.93 17.15 2.36
CA ARG A 321 8.50 18.45 2.72
C ARG A 321 8.43 18.70 4.21
N LYS A 322 9.08 19.77 4.69
CA LYS A 322 8.91 20.22 6.07
C LYS A 322 7.52 20.86 6.24
N PRO A 323 6.83 20.61 7.36
CA PRO A 323 5.61 21.35 7.68
C PRO A 323 5.95 22.83 7.89
N ASN A 324 5.01 23.72 7.55
CA ASN A 324 5.17 25.13 7.89
C ASN A 324 5.08 25.35 9.42
N ALA A 325 5.40 26.56 9.89
CA ALA A 325 5.44 26.85 11.33
C ALA A 325 4.10 26.56 12.06
N GLU A 326 2.96 26.80 11.40
CA GLU A 326 1.63 26.55 11.96
C GLU A 326 1.34 25.04 12.07
N GLN A 327 1.71 24.27 11.04
CA GLN A 327 1.56 22.81 11.01
C GLN A 327 2.53 22.10 11.97
N ALA A 328 3.68 22.72 12.26
CA ALA A 328 4.70 22.14 13.13
C ALA A 328 4.36 22.25 14.63
N VAL A 329 3.44 23.14 15.03
CA VAL A 329 3.12 23.43 16.44
C VAL A 329 2.75 22.15 17.18
N GLY A 330 3.54 21.80 18.20
CA GLY A 330 3.28 20.63 19.07
C GLY A 330 3.55 19.27 18.43
N THR A 331 4.13 19.22 17.23
CA THR A 331 4.42 17.97 16.53
C THR A 331 5.86 17.49 16.74
N GLU A 332 6.83 18.43 16.84
CA GLU A 332 8.21 18.08 17.09
C GLU A 332 8.48 17.81 18.58
N ASN A 333 9.30 16.79 18.86
CA ASN A 333 9.74 16.47 20.21
C ASN A 333 11.20 15.98 20.22
N GLU A 334 11.71 15.54 21.38
CA GLU A 334 13.10 15.07 21.52
C GLU A 334 13.42 13.80 20.71
N HIS A 335 12.42 13.01 20.32
CA HIS A 335 12.59 11.73 19.64
C HIS A 335 12.21 11.74 18.16
N PHE A 336 11.32 12.65 17.75
CA PHE A 336 10.77 12.67 16.40
C PHE A 336 10.89 14.05 15.75
N THR A 337 11.10 14.01 14.43
CA THR A 337 10.94 15.15 13.52
C THR A 337 9.71 14.90 12.67
N THR A 338 8.92 15.95 12.42
CA THR A 338 7.68 15.86 11.64
C THR A 338 7.92 16.26 10.20
N PHE A 339 7.34 15.50 9.29
CA PHE A 339 7.31 15.77 7.85
C PHE A 339 5.87 15.84 7.38
N LEU A 340 5.65 16.64 6.34
CA LEU A 340 4.40 16.70 5.61
C LEU A 340 4.53 15.77 4.42
N VAL A 341 3.66 14.77 4.35
CA VAL A 341 3.63 13.77 3.27
C VAL A 341 2.32 13.89 2.51
N GLU A 342 2.39 13.84 1.19
CA GLU A 342 1.20 13.85 0.33
C GLU A 342 1.46 13.02 -0.93
N PRO A 343 0.54 12.13 -1.35
CA PRO A 343 0.58 11.60 -2.70
C PRO A 343 0.37 12.76 -3.69
N PRO A 344 0.69 12.62 -4.99
CA PRO A 344 0.39 13.60 -6.03
C PRO A 344 -1.13 13.69 -6.34
N LEU A 345 -1.96 13.59 -5.30
CA LEU A 345 -3.41 13.73 -5.33
C LEU A 345 -3.82 14.87 -4.39
N PRO A 346 -4.77 15.72 -4.80
CA PRO A 346 -5.19 16.86 -3.99
C PRO A 346 -5.81 16.40 -2.65
N ASP A 347 -5.63 17.23 -1.62
CA ASP A 347 -6.29 17.09 -0.31
C ASP A 347 -5.98 15.77 0.43
N ARG A 348 -4.83 15.15 0.14
CA ARG A 348 -4.37 13.90 0.79
C ARG A 348 -3.20 14.08 1.74
N GLN A 349 -2.88 15.33 2.07
CA GLN A 349 -1.77 15.65 2.95
C GLN A 349 -1.95 15.07 4.36
N ARG A 350 -0.87 14.53 4.93
CA ARG A 350 -0.80 14.01 6.29
C ARG A 350 0.53 14.40 6.95
N LEU A 351 0.52 14.51 8.27
CA LEU A 351 1.75 14.58 9.04
C LEU A 351 2.29 13.15 9.25
N ALA A 352 3.59 12.99 9.08
CA ALA A 352 4.30 11.75 9.36
C ALA A 352 5.55 12.06 10.20
N TYR A 353 5.91 11.12 11.06
CA TYR A 353 6.94 11.28 12.08
C TYR A 353 8.11 10.38 11.75
N VAL A 354 9.34 10.88 11.88
CA VAL A 354 10.55 10.09 11.70
C VAL A 354 11.42 10.19 12.94
N ARG A 355 12.00 9.05 13.38
CA ARG A 355 12.87 9.02 14.55
C ARG A 355 14.14 9.82 14.30
N LYS A 356 14.46 10.76 15.19
CA LYS A 356 15.71 11.51 15.15
C LYS A 356 16.90 10.56 15.22
N GLY A 357 17.91 10.80 14.39
CA GLY A 357 19.11 9.96 14.28
C GLY A 357 18.96 8.69 13.41
N SER A 358 17.76 8.37 12.92
CA SER A 358 17.59 7.28 11.96
C SER A 358 18.10 7.64 10.56
N ASP A 359 18.38 6.63 9.72
CA ASP A 359 18.78 6.86 8.32
C ASP A 359 17.73 7.65 7.52
N PRO A 360 16.42 7.34 7.58
CA PRO A 360 15.39 8.15 6.93
C PRO A 360 15.39 9.61 7.40
N HIS A 361 15.60 9.85 8.69
CA HIS A 361 15.65 11.20 9.24
C HIS A 361 16.80 12.02 8.63
N THR A 362 18.01 11.44 8.58
CA THR A 362 19.19 12.11 8.02
C THR A 362 18.98 12.45 6.53
N LYS A 363 18.46 11.48 5.76
CA LYS A 363 18.20 11.66 4.32
C LYS A 363 17.11 12.69 4.05
N LEU A 364 15.96 12.60 4.72
CA LEU A 364 14.85 13.53 4.52
C LEU A 364 15.20 14.95 4.97
N ASN A 365 15.93 15.12 6.07
CA ASN A 365 16.36 16.46 6.49
C ASN A 365 17.28 17.13 5.47
N ALA A 366 18.20 16.36 4.86
CA ALA A 366 19.08 16.88 3.82
C ALA A 366 18.28 17.20 2.55
N ALA A 367 17.40 16.29 2.12
CA ALA A 367 16.61 16.44 0.89
C ALA A 367 15.55 17.56 0.96
N THR A 368 15.08 17.91 2.16
CA THR A 368 14.06 18.96 2.38
C THR A 368 14.66 20.25 2.95
N ALA A 369 15.98 20.43 2.85
CA ALA A 369 16.62 21.68 3.22
C ALA A 369 16.22 22.81 2.24
N GLY A 370 15.91 23.99 2.77
CA GLY A 370 15.56 25.17 1.95
C GLY A 370 14.16 25.10 1.31
N ASP A 371 13.18 24.52 2.01
CA ASP A 371 11.78 24.40 1.57
C ASP A 371 11.56 23.61 0.27
N LEU A 372 12.55 22.81 -0.12
CA LEU A 372 12.43 21.87 -1.23
C LEU A 372 11.53 20.69 -0.85
N PHE A 373 10.75 20.21 -1.82
CA PHE A 373 10.09 18.91 -1.73
C PHE A 373 10.94 17.84 -2.42
N THR A 374 10.81 16.61 -1.96
CA THR A 374 11.37 15.41 -2.59
C THR A 374 10.25 14.41 -2.85
N ALA A 375 10.42 13.51 -3.81
CA ALA A 375 9.40 12.54 -4.23
C ALA A 375 9.83 11.08 -4.02
N PRO A 376 10.17 10.64 -2.79
CA PRO A 376 10.63 9.29 -2.51
C PRO A 376 9.49 8.27 -2.50
N VAL A 377 9.87 6.99 -2.61
CA VAL A 377 9.04 5.87 -2.16
C VAL A 377 9.31 5.60 -0.68
N LEU A 378 8.30 5.76 0.17
CA LEU A 378 8.42 5.59 1.63
C LEU A 378 7.72 4.33 2.11
N GLU A 379 8.32 3.65 3.08
CA GLU A 379 7.63 2.66 3.92
C GLU A 379 7.13 3.34 5.21
N LEU A 380 5.82 3.33 5.38
CA LEU A 380 5.15 3.93 6.52
C LEU A 380 4.56 2.85 7.43
N ALA A 381 4.60 3.08 8.74
CA ALA A 381 3.84 2.32 9.72
C ALA A 381 2.77 3.21 10.34
N LYS A 382 1.52 2.74 10.42
CA LYS A 382 0.49 3.42 11.21
C LYS A 382 0.57 2.91 12.64
N ARG A 383 0.84 3.79 13.60
CA ARG A 383 1.08 3.46 15.02
C ARG A 383 -0.03 4.03 15.89
N THR A 384 -0.29 3.40 17.03
CA THR A 384 -1.21 3.92 18.06
C THR A 384 -0.42 4.40 19.28
N THR A 385 -0.79 5.55 19.82
CA THR A 385 -0.26 6.09 21.08
C THR A 385 -0.98 5.47 22.29
N PRO A 386 -0.42 5.58 23.51
CA PRO A 386 -1.09 5.09 24.71
C PRO A 386 -2.49 5.70 24.97
N ASP A 387 -2.75 6.93 24.48
CA ASP A 387 -4.06 7.59 24.53
C ASP A 387 -5.00 7.21 23.38
N GLY A 388 -4.64 6.20 22.57
CA GLY A 388 -5.49 5.65 21.50
C GLY A 388 -5.50 6.44 20.21
N LYS A 389 -4.66 7.48 20.06
CA LYS A 389 -4.53 8.24 18.80
C LYS A 389 -3.60 7.54 17.84
N SER A 390 -3.89 7.61 16.54
CA SER A 390 -3.01 7.04 15.51
C SER A 390 -2.12 8.11 14.85
N TYR A 391 -0.89 7.75 14.50
CA TYR A 391 0.02 8.57 13.70
C TYR A 391 0.76 7.74 12.64
N LEU A 392 1.32 8.41 11.64
CA LEU A 392 2.15 7.77 10.60
C LEU A 392 3.63 7.89 10.98
N GLU A 393 4.34 6.78 11.05
CA GLU A 393 5.78 6.72 11.26
C GLU A 393 6.49 6.40 9.93
N ILE A 394 7.41 7.25 9.49
CA ILE A 394 8.30 6.96 8.36
C ILE A 394 9.38 6.00 8.86
N THR A 395 9.28 4.74 8.44
CA THR A 395 10.17 3.67 8.92
C THR A 395 11.36 3.46 7.99
N ARG A 396 11.18 3.67 6.69
CA ARG A 396 12.22 3.48 5.67
C ARG A 396 11.99 4.36 4.45
N ILE A 397 13.08 4.79 3.82
CA ILE A 397 13.09 5.31 2.45
C ILE A 397 13.45 4.14 1.54
N VAL A 398 12.49 3.69 0.73
CA VAL A 398 12.65 2.54 -0.19
C VAL A 398 13.41 2.99 -1.43
N ALA A 399 13.06 4.15 -1.99
CA ALA A 399 13.74 4.80 -3.11
C ALA A 399 13.84 6.30 -2.87
N GLY A 400 14.90 6.94 -3.35
CA GLY A 400 15.14 8.39 -3.18
C GLY A 400 14.28 9.26 -4.08
N ASP A 401 13.73 8.67 -5.13
CA ASP A 401 12.88 9.25 -6.16
C ASP A 401 11.68 8.33 -6.43
N TRP A 402 10.90 8.68 -7.45
CA TRP A 402 9.63 8.01 -7.76
C TRP A 402 9.80 6.64 -8.38
N LEU A 403 10.90 6.37 -9.09
CA LEU A 403 11.12 5.05 -9.64
C LEU A 403 11.90 4.22 -8.61
N PRO A 404 11.43 3.02 -8.24
CA PRO A 404 12.26 2.14 -7.44
C PRO A 404 13.54 1.82 -8.22
N ASP A 405 14.69 1.86 -7.53
CA ASP A 405 15.96 1.39 -8.08
C ASP A 405 15.71 0.00 -8.69
N VAL A 406 15.81 -0.12 -10.02
CA VAL A 406 15.69 -1.40 -10.71
C VAL A 406 17.00 -2.16 -10.42
N PRO A 407 16.98 -3.26 -9.65
CA PRO A 407 18.19 -3.98 -9.28
C PRO A 407 18.84 -4.71 -10.46
#